data_AF-A0A7T3T2I4-F1
#
_entry.id   AF-A0A7T3T2I4-F1
#
_cell.length_a   1.000
_cell.length_b   1.000
_cell.length_c   1.000
_cell.angle_alpha   90.00
_cell.angle_beta   90.00
_cell.angle_gamma   90.00
#
_symmetry.space_group_name_H-M   'P 1'
#
loop_
_entity.id
_entity.type
_entity.pdbx_description
1 polymer ?
#
loop_
_entity_poly.entity_id
_entity_poly.type
_entity_poly.pdbx_seq_one_letter_code
_entity_poly.pdbx_strand_id
1 'polypeptide(L)'
;MKNNREDYPTQSQQQKKNRVSKIVLLFCLSIIGVSSWSLWQVIEKKEEMMMQLTQAQTANKKAVEKNRQAQQEYQQAQDEDYLAQVARRDYYYSKPGEIIFDLKKEVETTSNEQDN
;
A
#
# COMPACT_ATOMS: atom_id res chain seq x y z
N MET A 1 77.78 -54.52 -11.86
CA MET A 1 76.96 -54.20 -10.69
C MET A 1 76.51 -52.74 -10.79
N LYS A 2 75.17 -52.53 -10.79
CA LYS A 2 74.39 -51.29 -10.61
C LYS A 2 74.88 -49.99 -11.29
N ASN A 3 74.27 -49.71 -12.44
CA ASN A 3 74.23 -48.38 -13.07
C ASN A 3 73.55 -47.38 -12.14
N ASN A 4 74.26 -46.31 -11.80
CA ASN A 4 73.76 -45.15 -11.07
C ASN A 4 73.03 -44.24 -12.07
N ARG A 5 71.69 -44.21 -12.04
CA ARG A 5 70.92 -43.22 -12.80
C ARG A 5 70.71 -42.01 -11.89
N GLU A 6 71.45 -40.95 -12.18
CA GLU A 6 71.18 -39.63 -11.64
C GLU A 6 69.89 -39.12 -12.30
N ASP A 7 68.79 -39.12 -11.54
CA ASP A 7 67.52 -38.54 -11.96
C ASP A 7 67.62 -37.01 -11.89
N TYR A 8 67.85 -36.37 -13.05
CA TYR A 8 67.82 -34.91 -13.14
C TYR A 8 66.37 -34.40 -13.08
N PRO A 9 66.02 -33.47 -12.17
CA PRO A 9 64.69 -32.89 -12.17
C PRO A 9 64.52 -31.99 -13.41
N THR A 10 63.65 -32.41 -14.32
CA THR A 10 63.26 -31.62 -15.50
C THR A 10 62.62 -30.29 -15.07
N GLN A 11 63.32 -29.19 -15.34
CA GLN A 11 62.95 -27.78 -15.07
C GLN A 11 61.67 -27.29 -15.80
N SER A 12 61.00 -28.12 -16.60
CA SER A 12 59.82 -27.73 -17.40
C SER A 12 58.51 -27.67 -16.61
N GLN A 13 58.50 -28.10 -15.35
CA GLN A 13 57.30 -28.13 -14.50
C GLN A 13 57.00 -26.80 -13.78
N GLN A 14 57.99 -25.90 -13.66
CA GLN A 14 57.83 -24.65 -12.91
C GLN A 14 57.01 -23.59 -13.67
N GLN A 15 57.12 -23.56 -15.00
CA GLN A 15 56.38 -22.56 -15.80
C GLN A 15 54.88 -22.86 -15.89
N LYS A 16 54.47 -24.14 -15.85
CA LYS A 16 53.05 -24.53 -15.89
C LYS A 16 52.31 -24.14 -14.62
N LYS A 17 52.93 -24.32 -13.44
CA LYS A 17 52.36 -23.91 -12.13
C LYS A 17 52.05 -22.41 -12.08
N ASN A 18 52.94 -21.57 -12.63
CA ASN A 18 52.76 -20.13 -12.65
C ASN A 18 51.64 -19.67 -13.60
N ARG A 19 51.34 -20.43 -14.66
CA ARG A 19 50.20 -20.12 -15.55
C ARG A 19 48.87 -20.51 -14.92
N VAL A 20 48.79 -21.69 -14.30
CA VAL A 20 47.56 -22.12 -13.61
C VAL A 20 47.25 -21.20 -12.42
N SER A 21 48.27 -20.79 -11.65
CA SER A 21 48.07 -19.85 -10.54
C SER A 21 47.55 -18.48 -10.99
N LYS A 22 47.99 -17.98 -12.16
CA LYS A 22 47.49 -16.73 -12.74
C LYS A 22 46.04 -16.85 -13.24
N ILE A 23 45.69 -18.00 -13.83
CA ILE A 23 44.31 -18.26 -14.29
C ILE A 23 43.35 -18.34 -13.09
N VAL A 24 43.73 -19.01 -12.01
CA VAL A 24 42.94 -19.07 -10.77
C VAL A 24 42.77 -17.69 -10.15
N LEU A 25 43.84 -16.88 -10.12
CA LEU A 25 43.76 -15.50 -9.61
C LEU A 25 42.80 -14.64 -10.43
N LEU A 26 42.86 -14.73 -11.77
CA LEU A 26 41.95 -14.02 -12.66
C LEU A 26 40.49 -14.48 -12.51
N PHE A 27 40.28 -15.77 -12.26
CA PHE A 27 38.95 -16.31 -12.00
C PHE A 27 38.38 -15.84 -10.65
N CYS A 28 39.20 -15.79 -9.60
CA CYS A 28 38.77 -15.20 -8.31
C CYS A 28 38.46 -13.71 -8.47
N LEU A 29 39.27 -12.96 -9.20
CA LEU A 29 39.04 -11.54 -9.49
C LEU A 29 37.77 -11.32 -10.32
N SER A 30 37.45 -12.21 -11.27
CA SER A 30 36.23 -12.10 -12.06
C SER A 30 35.00 -12.28 -11.18
N ILE A 31 34.97 -13.27 -10.29
CA ILE A 31 33.87 -13.50 -9.34
C ILE A 31 33.65 -12.28 -8.43
N ILE A 32 34.73 -11.68 -7.91
CA ILE A 32 34.66 -10.48 -7.06
C ILE A 32 34.18 -9.26 -7.87
N GLY A 33 34.62 -9.14 -9.12
CA GLY A 33 34.20 -8.08 -10.03
C GLY A 33 32.71 -8.13 -10.36
N VAL A 34 32.18 -9.32 -10.68
CA VAL A 34 30.74 -9.49 -10.97
C VAL A 34 29.90 -9.24 -9.72
N SER A 35 30.37 -9.68 -8.54
CA SER A 35 29.68 -9.47 -7.26
C SER A 35 29.61 -7.99 -6.87
N SER A 36 30.67 -7.23 -7.15
CA SER A 36 30.70 -5.77 -6.91
C SER A 36 29.64 -5.03 -7.73
N TRP A 37 29.46 -5.38 -9.01
CA TRP A 37 28.47 -4.73 -9.86
C TRP A 37 27.04 -4.93 -9.37
N SER A 38 26.71 -6.13 -8.86
CA SER A 38 25.39 -6.43 -8.30
C SER A 38 25.11 -5.68 -7.01
N LEU A 39 26.15 -5.35 -6.22
CA LEU A 39 25.97 -4.68 -4.93
C LEU A 39 25.56 -3.21 -5.08
N TRP A 40 26.07 -2.53 -6.12
CA TRP A 40 25.71 -1.14 -6.41
C TRP A 40 24.23 -0.98 -6.76
N GLN A 41 23.69 -1.88 -7.60
CA GLN A 41 22.25 -1.88 -7.93
C GLN A 41 21.36 -2.19 -6.72
N VAL A 42 21.86 -2.98 -5.77
CA VAL A 42 21.10 -3.32 -4.57
C VAL A 42 20.96 -2.11 -3.67
N ILE A 43 21.99 -1.26 -3.54
CA ILE A 43 21.97 -0.07 -2.68
C ILE A 43 20.95 0.95 -3.20
N GLU A 44 20.97 1.25 -4.50
CA GLU A 44 20.06 2.20 -5.14
C GLU A 44 18.59 1.77 -5.00
N LYS A 45 18.34 0.46 -5.16
CA LYS A 45 16.99 -0.13 -4.94
C LYS A 45 16.52 -0.08 -3.49
N LYS A 46 17.40 0.03 -2.49
CA LYS A 46 16.97 0.09 -1.07
C LYS A 46 16.33 1.42 -0.75
N GLU A 47 16.90 2.51 -1.26
CA GLU A 47 16.38 3.86 -1.02
C GLU A 47 15.02 4.03 -1.69
N GLU A 48 14.90 3.57 -2.94
CA GLU A 48 13.63 3.57 -3.66
C GLU A 48 12.58 2.68 -2.97
N MET A 49 12.94 1.48 -2.53
CA MET A 49 12.03 0.61 -1.76
C MET A 49 11.59 1.25 -0.45
N MET A 50 12.49 1.88 0.29
CA MET A 50 12.14 2.54 1.55
C MET A 50 11.19 3.72 1.32
N MET A 51 11.43 4.50 0.25
CA MET A 51 10.55 5.59 -0.15
C MET A 51 9.16 5.08 -0.53
N GLN A 52 9.09 4.04 -1.37
CA GLN A 52 7.84 3.41 -1.79
C GLN A 52 7.08 2.80 -0.60
N LEU A 53 7.78 2.15 0.34
CA LEU A 53 7.17 1.58 1.54
C LEU A 53 6.58 2.68 2.44
N THR A 54 7.33 3.76 2.65
CA THR A 54 6.86 4.92 3.44
C THR A 54 5.66 5.59 2.78
N GLN A 55 5.69 5.75 1.45
CA GLN A 55 4.60 6.31 0.69
C GLN A 55 3.35 5.41 0.74
N ALA A 56 3.51 4.10 0.56
CA ALA A 56 2.43 3.12 0.66
C ALA A 56 1.80 3.10 2.06
N GLN A 57 2.62 3.13 3.11
CA GLN A 57 2.14 3.19 4.50
C GLN A 57 1.38 4.49 4.78
N THR A 58 1.86 5.61 4.25
CA THR A 58 1.18 6.91 4.38
C THR A 58 -0.14 6.93 3.61
N ALA A 59 -0.16 6.41 2.39
CA ALA A 59 -1.37 6.29 1.59
C ALA A 59 -2.41 5.38 2.26
N ASN A 60 -1.98 4.25 2.83
CA ASN A 60 -2.85 3.34 3.57
C ASN A 60 -3.45 4.03 4.81
N LYS A 61 -2.63 4.69 5.64
CA LYS A 61 -3.13 5.47 6.79
C LYS A 61 -4.18 6.52 6.37
N LYS A 62 -3.93 7.25 5.29
CA LYS A 62 -4.90 8.22 4.75
C LYS A 62 -6.19 7.56 4.27
N ALA A 63 -6.11 6.39 3.63
CA ALA A 63 -7.28 5.66 3.16
C ALA A 63 -8.13 5.13 4.32
N VAL A 64 -7.49 4.56 5.35
CA VAL A 64 -8.16 4.09 6.57
C VAL A 64 -8.87 5.24 7.27
N GLU A 65 -8.21 6.39 7.43
CA GLU A 65 -8.81 7.55 8.10
C GLU A 65 -10.00 8.11 7.30
N LYS A 66 -9.88 8.21 5.97
CA LYS A 66 -11.01 8.61 5.11
C LYS A 66 -12.18 7.64 5.22
N ASN A 67 -11.91 6.33 5.26
CA ASN A 67 -12.95 5.33 5.40
C ASN A 67 -13.67 5.44 6.75
N ARG A 68 -12.91 5.64 7.84
CA ARG A 68 -13.44 5.88 9.18
C ARG A 68 -14.33 7.12 9.21
N GLN A 69 -13.90 8.23 8.62
CA GLN A 69 -14.67 9.47 8.54
C GLN A 69 -15.96 9.28 7.75
N ALA A 70 -15.88 8.70 6.55
CA ALA A 70 -17.05 8.41 5.72
C ALA A 70 -18.05 7.48 6.43
N GLN A 71 -17.56 6.52 7.22
CA GLN A 71 -18.42 5.61 7.97
C GLN A 71 -19.09 6.30 9.17
N GLN A 72 -18.42 7.25 9.81
CA GLN A 72 -19.04 8.09 10.84
C GLN A 72 -20.09 9.03 10.25
N GLU A 73 -19.79 9.68 9.13
CA GLU A 73 -20.75 10.52 8.41
C GLU A 73 -21.96 9.72 7.94
N TYR A 74 -21.75 8.50 7.44
CA TYR A 74 -22.84 7.59 7.06
C TYR A 74 -23.72 7.21 8.26
N GLN A 75 -23.12 6.86 9.40
CA GLN A 75 -23.88 6.55 10.61
C GLN A 75 -24.68 7.75 11.12
N GLN A 76 -24.11 8.95 11.07
CA GLN A 76 -24.81 10.19 11.43
C GLN A 76 -25.94 10.52 10.44
N ALA A 77 -25.72 10.30 9.14
CA ALA A 77 -26.73 10.50 8.11
C ALA A 77 -27.86 9.45 8.15
N GLN A 78 -27.57 8.26 8.71
CA GLN A 78 -28.50 7.15 8.85
C GLN A 78 -29.27 7.19 10.18
N ASP A 79 -29.06 8.19 11.04
CA ASP A 79 -29.79 8.30 12.31
C ASP A 79 -31.30 8.33 12.01
N GLU A 80 -31.96 7.18 12.17
CA GLU A 80 -33.28 6.89 11.60
C GLU A 80 -34.33 7.87 12.13
N ASP A 81 -34.10 8.37 13.35
CA ASP A 81 -34.91 9.38 14.00
C ASP A 81 -34.87 10.73 13.24
N TYR A 82 -33.73 11.12 12.69
CA TYR A 82 -33.62 12.33 11.88
C TYR A 82 -34.34 12.15 10.54
N LEU A 83 -34.15 11.02 9.86
CA LEU A 83 -34.83 10.73 8.59
C LEU A 83 -36.35 10.64 8.78
N ALA A 84 -36.81 10.04 9.87
CA ALA A 84 -38.23 9.96 10.22
C ALA A 84 -38.80 11.33 10.63
N GLN A 85 -38.02 12.23 11.20
CA GLN A 85 -38.43 13.61 11.47
C GLN A 85 -38.59 14.41 10.16
N VAL A 86 -37.63 14.29 9.24
CA VAL A 86 -37.69 14.94 7.92
C VAL A 86 -38.90 14.45 7.13
N ALA A 87 -39.14 13.13 7.10
CA ALA A 87 -40.30 12.56 6.42
C ALA A 87 -41.64 13.08 6.99
N ARG A 88 -41.76 13.18 8.33
CA ARG A 88 -42.96 13.71 8.98
C ARG A 88 -43.18 15.20 8.66
N ARG A 89 -42.13 15.99 8.75
CA ARG A 89 -42.20 17.46 8.59
C ARG A 89 -42.42 17.88 7.15
N ASP A 90 -41.65 17.32 6.22
CA ASP A 90 -41.55 17.84 4.84
C ASP A 90 -42.43 17.06 3.85
N TYR A 91 -42.77 15.81 4.18
CA TYR A 91 -43.51 14.91 3.28
C TYR A 91 -44.84 14.43 3.87
N TYR A 92 -45.26 14.95 5.02
CA TYR A 92 -46.48 14.52 5.72
C TYR A 92 -46.56 12.99 5.87
N TYR A 93 -45.41 12.35 6.09
CA TYR A 93 -45.36 10.91 6.30
C TYR A 93 -45.89 10.58 7.70
N SER A 94 -46.78 9.60 7.80
CA SER A 94 -47.31 9.09 9.06
C SER A 94 -47.38 7.56 9.02
N LYS A 95 -47.29 6.93 10.18
CA LYS A 95 -47.39 5.47 10.31
C LYS A 95 -48.87 5.04 10.28
N PRO A 96 -49.17 3.77 9.95
CA PRO A 96 -50.54 3.26 9.96
C PRO A 96 -51.23 3.50 11.32
N GLY A 97 -52.37 4.19 11.31
CA GLY A 97 -53.13 4.54 12.51
C GLY A 97 -52.84 5.94 13.09
N GLU A 98 -51.88 6.69 12.53
CA GLU A 98 -51.66 8.10 12.86
C GLU A 98 -52.57 9.01 11.98
N ILE A 99 -52.99 10.16 12.53
CA ILE A 99 -53.80 11.17 11.82
C ILE A 99 -53.00 12.47 11.78
N ILE A 100 -52.90 13.08 10.59
CA ILE A 100 -52.20 14.35 10.38
C ILE A 100 -53.20 15.50 10.45
N PHE A 101 -52.95 16.45 11.35
CA PHE A 101 -53.73 17.68 11.45
C PHE A 101 -52.99 18.82 10.75
N ASP A 102 -53.55 19.31 9.64
CA ASP A 102 -53.05 20.52 8.98
C ASP A 102 -53.76 21.76 9.53
N LEU A 103 -53.08 22.41 10.47
CA LEU A 103 -53.59 23.62 11.13
C LEU A 103 -53.70 24.82 10.17
N LYS A 104 -53.02 24.82 9.02
CA LYS A 104 -53.12 25.92 8.05
C LYS A 104 -54.46 25.90 7.32
N LYS A 105 -54.94 24.72 6.95
CA LYS A 105 -56.23 24.53 6.28
C LYS A 105 -57.41 24.95 7.17
N GLU A 106 -57.32 24.70 8.47
CA GLU A 106 -58.37 25.06 9.43
C GLU A 106 -58.46 26.57 9.68
N VAL A 107 -57.32 27.26 9.72
CA VAL A 107 -57.25 28.73 9.86
C VAL A 107 -57.73 29.44 8.59
N GLU A 108 -57.47 28.91 7.40
CA GLU A 108 -58.02 29.46 6.15
C GLU A 108 -59.54 29.29 6.07
N THR A 109 -60.09 28.19 6.59
CA THR A 109 -61.54 27.96 6.56
C THR A 109 -62.27 28.87 7.56
N THR A 110 -61.70 29.13 8.74
CA THR A 110 -62.27 30.05 9.74
C THR A 110 -62.09 31.54 9.42
N SER A 111 -61.10 31.90 8.60
CA SER A 111 -60.92 33.29 8.14
C SER A 111 -61.89 33.70 7.02
N ASN A 112 -62.42 32.72 6.28
CA ASN A 112 -63.36 32.96 5.17
C ASN A 112 -64.85 32.95 5.60
N GLU A 113 -65.13 32.66 6.88
CA GLU A 113 -66.48 32.53 7.42
C GLU A 113 -66.84 33.67 8.40
N GLN A 114 -65.98 34.69 8.52
CA GLN A 114 -66.26 35.94 9.24
C GLN A 114 -66.66 37.11 8.32
N ASP A 115 -66.85 36.88 7.00
CA ASP A 115 -67.31 37.91 6.05
C ASP A 115 -68.51 37.44 5.19
N ASN A 116 -69.50 36.81 5.82
CA ASN A 116 -70.85 36.64 5.28
C ASN A 116 -71.92 36.76 6.36
#